data_AF-A0A068Z2U7-F1
#
_entry.id   AF-A0A068Z2U7-F1
#
_cell.length_a   1.000
_cell.length_b   1.000
_cell.length_c   1.000
_cell.angle_alpha   90.00
_cell.angle_beta   90.00
_cell.angle_gamma   90.00
#
_symmetry.space_group_name_H-M   'P 1'
#
loop_
_entity.id
_entity.type
_entity.pdbx_description
1 polymer ?
#
loop_
_entity_poly.entity_id
_entity_poly.type
_entity_poly.pdbx_seq_one_letter_code
_entity_poly.pdbx_strand_id
1 'polypeptide(L)' 'MTKNEKKQLETVSQYLNDSHQLLTCGRTQAGVNNVEKARVLLAMQDAKRRG' A
#
# COMPACT_ATOMS: atom_id res chain seq x y z
N MET A 1 10.75 11.38 -10.48
CA MET A 1 10.41 10.54 -9.31
C MET A 1 11.68 10.31 -8.50
N THR A 2 11.68 10.72 -7.24
CA THR A 2 12.84 10.49 -6.35
C THR A 2 13.01 9.00 -6.04
N LYS A 3 14.22 8.57 -5.66
CA LYS A 3 14.48 7.18 -5.21
C LYS A 3 13.52 6.76 -4.09
N ASN A 4 13.15 7.70 -3.22
CA ASN A 4 12.24 7.46 -2.11
C ASN A 4 10.78 7.25 -2.57
N GLU A 5 10.30 8.05 -3.52
CA GLU A 5 8.97 7.87 -4.10
C GLU A 5 8.82 6.54 -4.84
N LYS A 6 9.89 6.11 -5.56
CA LYS A 6 9.91 4.80 -6.23
C LYS A 6 9.77 3.67 -5.21
N LYS A 7 10.59 3.67 -4.15
CA LYS A 7 10.55 2.66 -3.09
C LYS A 7 9.19 2.60 -2.38
N GLN A 8 8.57 3.76 -2.16
CA GLN A 8 7.22 3.81 -1.59
C GLN A 8 6.17 3.19 -2.52
N LEU A 9 6.22 3.48 -3.82
CA LEU A 9 5.30 2.87 -4.79
C LEU A 9 5.50 1.35 -4.88
N GLU A 10 6.75 0.87 -4.84
CA GLU A 10 7.05 -0.57 -4.77
C GLU A 10 6.44 -1.21 -3.50
N THR A 11 6.54 -0.52 -2.36
CA THR A 11 5.95 -0.98 -1.09
C THR A 11 4.41 -1.02 -1.13
N VAL A 12 3.79 0.00 -1.73
CA VAL A 12 2.33 0.04 -1.93
C VAL A 12 1.89 -1.09 -2.85
N SER A 13 2.61 -1.31 -3.96
CA SER A 13 2.33 -2.40 -4.89
C SER A 13 2.41 -3.76 -4.22
N GLN A 14 3.40 -3.97 -3.35
CA GLN A 14 3.54 -5.20 -2.58
C GLN A 14 2.35 -5.42 -1.64
N TYR A 15 1.95 -4.40 -0.86
CA TYR A 15 0.79 -4.53 0.03
C TYR A 15 -0.49 -4.87 -0.73
N LEU A 16 -0.71 -4.28 -1.91
CA LEU A 16 -1.89 -4.57 -2.73
C LEU A 16 -1.86 -6.00 -3.29
N ASN A 17 -0.71 -6.48 -3.75
CA ASN A 17 -0.56 -7.85 -4.23
C ASN A 17 -0.79 -8.88 -3.12
N ASP A 18 -0.19 -8.66 -1.95
CA ASP A 18 -0.38 -9.52 -0.78
C ASP A 18 -1.84 -9.50 -0.33
N SER A 19 -2.49 -8.33 -0.37
CA SER A 19 -3.92 -8.20 -0.07
C SER A 19 -4.75 -9.06 -1.02
N HIS A 20 -4.49 -8.99 -2.32
CA HIS A 20 -5.22 -9.77 -3.31
C HIS A 20 -5.12 -11.28 -3.03
N GLN A 21 -3.92 -11.78 -2.73
CA GLN A 21 -3.72 -13.18 -2.37
C GLN A 21 -4.46 -13.54 -1.08
N LEU A 22 -4.37 -12.72 -0.03
CA LEU A 22 -5.02 -12.96 1.25
C LEU A 22 -6.55 -12.97 1.12
N LEU A 23 -7.13 -12.03 0.36
CA LEU A 23 -8.56 -11.97 0.11
C LEU A 23 -9.04 -13.18 -0.70
N THR A 24 -8.27 -13.57 -1.72
CA THR A 24 -8.56 -14.76 -2.55
C THR A 24 -8.53 -16.05 -1.72
N CYS A 25 -7.61 -16.15 -0.76
CA CYS A 25 -7.50 -17.28 0.16
C CYS A 25 -8.49 -17.22 1.36
N GLY A 26 -9.44 -16.29 1.38
CA GLY A 26 -10.43 -16.14 2.46
C GLY A 26 -9.89 -15.53 3.76
N ARG A 27 -8.65 -15.04 3.77
CA ARG A 27 -8.03 -14.34 4.90
C ARG A 27 -8.41 -12.85 4.89
N THR A 28 -9.71 -12.58 4.96
CA THR A 28 -10.28 -11.24 4.76
C THR A 28 -9.69 -10.17 5.66
N GLN A 29 -9.55 -10.44 6.97
CA GLN A 29 -8.99 -9.46 7.91
C GLN A 29 -7.54 -9.09 7.58
N ALA A 30 -6.71 -10.06 7.21
CA ALA A 30 -5.32 -9.82 6.85
C ALA A 30 -5.22 -9.04 5.53
N GLY A 31 -6.08 -9.38 4.55
CA GLY A 31 -6.15 -8.66 3.28
C GLY A 31 -6.58 -7.20 3.46
N VAL A 32 -7.64 -6.95 4.24
CA VAL A 32 -8.12 -5.58 4.54
C VAL A 32 -7.05 -4.76 5.26
N ASN A 33 -6.34 -5.35 6.22
CA ASN A 33 -5.25 -4.68 6.93
C ASN A 33 -4.11 -4.24 5.99
N ASN A 34 -3.75 -5.07 5.01
CA ASN A 34 -2.73 -4.71 4.02
C ASN A 34 -3.22 -3.59 3.06
N VAL A 35 -4.50 -3.60 2.67
CA VAL A 35 -5.10 -2.49 1.92
C VAL A 35 -5.05 -1.18 2.72
N GLU A 36 -5.34 -1.22 4.02
CA GLU A 36 -5.30 -0.03 4.88
C GLU A 36 -3.87 0.55 4.96
N LYS A 37 -2.86 -0.29 5.15
CA LYS A 37 -1.44 0.14 5.12
C LYS A 37 -1.07 0.79 3.80
N ALA A 38 -1.51 0.23 2.68
CA ALA A 38 -1.29 0.82 1.36
C ALA A 38 -1.93 2.21 1.24
N ARG A 39 -3.17 2.38 1.72
CA ARG A 39 -3.87 3.67 1.73
C ARG A 39 -3.16 4.73 2.57
N VAL A 40 -2.68 4.37 3.76
CA VAL A 40 -1.94 5.29 4.64
C VAL A 40 -0.65 5.77 3.96
N LEU A 41 0.11 4.86 3.34
CA LEU A 41 1.34 5.23 2.63
C LEU A 41 1.09 6.18 1.46
N LEU A 42 0.02 5.97 0.70
CA LEU A 42 -0.38 6.89 -0.38
C LEU A 42 -0.80 8.25 0.17
N ALA A 43 -1.62 8.30 1.21
CA ALA A 43 -2.05 9.54 1.83
C ALA A 43 -0.87 10.37 2.37
N MET A 44 0.13 9.71 2.97
CA MET A 44 1.38 10.37 3.39
C MET A 44 2.17 10.94 2.21
N GLN A 45 2.21 10.24 1.08
CA GLN A 45 2.88 10.73 -0.13
C GLN A 45 2.14 11.94 -0.72
N ASP A 46 0.81 11.91 -0.78
CA ASP A 46 0.00 13.03 -1.26
C ASP A 46 0.13 14.25 -0.34
N ALA A 47 0.13 14.06 0.98
CA ALA A 47 0.38 15.13 1.94
C ALA A 47 1.77 15.76 1.72
N LYS A 48 2.81 14.94 1.51
CA LYS A 48 4.17 15.41 1.22
C LYS A 48 4.29 16.18 -0.10
N ARG A 49 3.47 15.87 -1.11
CA ARG A 49 3.47 16.61 -2.38
C ARG A 49 2.76 17.96 -2.32
N ARG A 50 1.90 18.17 -1.32
CA ARG A 50 1.08 19.38 -1.16
C ARG A 50 1.67 20.41 -0.18
N GLY A 51 2.67 20.03 0.61
CA GLY A 51 3.41 20.91 1.52
C GLY A 51 4.80 21.24 0.97
#